data_AF-A0AAN7URX5-F1
#
_entry.id   AF-A0AAN7URX5-F1
#
_cell.length_a   1.000
_cell.length_b   1.000
_cell.length_c   1.000
_cell.angle_alpha   90.00
_cell.angle_beta   90.00
_cell.angle_gamma   90.00
#
_symmetry.space_group_name_H-M   'P 1'
#
loop_
_entity.id
_entity.type
_entity.pdbx_description
1 polymer ?
#
loop_
_entity_poly.entity_id
_entity_poly.type
_entity_poly.pdbx_seq_one_letter_code
_entity_poly.pdbx_strand_id
1 'polypeptide(L)'
;MNCTDFIYRTLKHVAQYSPLISENVKKSISQPGPGKQRFQPEDLPLSQLPQLIKGEIKLDIPVYTVWGACEDVRVLEKFRSNEYKVPNLHIIDEHRSMLLEIGGVKLRLLGLGGAVVMHKLFDNGEGRTTIAGGQGTMWTTLLQMGELIDTANRVYDPTETRVFITHASPAREGILNQLSVSLKADFSISAGLHFRYGSSYNEFSVNPTLDHYRGKLAASKASFNDVWETVKSEVEPAIQQNEGQQNLLKNALGLVDRMPNTAAGGNPFGGPVGGPGAPGQVDESAFKNMWNFNLADAAFGWLVLEIQEGRIGTEMRAQGFNFSHRGAKQTIPQGTPSPAPGASNQPPTAPAVPAGAPQLAPQRSSSAAAQQSKSVAATPLQTKPATPKPTAPPAAPASKEVEKPATSNGATNGPETIPSPGPRSTAESIIGLFVMNVQSDEQTRDIFPEEHKVKITKVEKWGNNSNNKVAHFQTIEERDAAYASLADDFKVRQSEDRSKPLVKIFHPRESKPFQNRGSGAGTWGSNRGRDSASGYRSAGDRGALSGGESGPENSRRGGRGGGRGGRGERGGRGGRGRGGIKGDGGSVSTGGD
;
A
#
# COMPACT_ATOMS: atom_id res chain seq x y z
N MET A 1 14.47 14.14 19.14
CA MET A 1 13.23 14.55 18.44
C MET A 1 12.09 14.31 19.41
N ASN A 2 11.20 15.28 19.60
CA ASN A 2 10.29 15.28 20.76
C ASN A 2 8.89 14.81 20.33
N CYS A 3 8.22 13.99 21.14
CA CYS A 3 6.88 13.45 20.82
C CYS A 3 5.84 14.53 20.52
N THR A 4 6.03 15.74 21.06
CA THR A 4 5.23 16.94 20.76
C THR A 4 5.11 17.26 19.27
N ASP A 5 6.15 16.99 18.49
CA ASP A 5 6.22 17.34 17.07
C ASP A 5 5.47 16.32 16.20
N PHE A 6 5.38 15.06 16.65
CA PHE A 6 4.64 14.01 15.95
C PHE A 6 3.13 14.18 16.14
N ILE A 7 2.68 14.36 17.38
CA ILE A 7 1.29 14.69 17.72
C ILE A 7 0.82 15.93 16.93
N TYR A 8 1.67 16.96 16.81
CA TYR A 8 1.36 18.17 16.05
C TYR A 8 1.20 17.92 14.54
N ARG A 9 1.94 16.97 13.94
CA ARG A 9 1.78 16.59 12.53
C ARG A 9 0.46 15.88 12.28
N THR A 10 0.10 14.90 13.12
CA THR A 10 -1.16 14.16 12.97
C THR A 10 -2.37 15.06 13.18
N LEU A 11 -2.40 15.87 14.24
CA LEU A 11 -3.49 16.81 14.47
C LEU A 11 -3.59 17.89 13.38
N LYS A 12 -2.46 18.40 12.86
CA LYS A 12 -2.48 19.31 11.69
C LYS A 12 -3.05 18.62 10.45
N HIS A 13 -2.73 17.35 10.20
CA HIS A 13 -3.31 16.59 9.09
C HIS A 13 -4.84 16.44 9.23
N VAL A 14 -5.33 15.96 10.37
CA VAL A 14 -6.78 15.85 10.62
C VAL A 14 -7.48 17.21 10.49
N ALA A 15 -6.91 18.28 11.05
CA ALA A 15 -7.48 19.61 10.96
C ALA A 15 -7.49 20.20 9.53
N GLN A 16 -6.52 19.83 8.68
CA GLN A 16 -6.48 20.25 7.27
C GLN A 16 -7.59 19.61 6.41
N TYR A 17 -8.00 18.38 6.73
CA TYR A 17 -9.00 17.64 5.95
C TYR A 17 -10.39 17.55 6.62
N SER A 18 -10.53 17.96 7.88
CA SER A 18 -11.80 17.94 8.62
C SER A 18 -12.93 18.67 7.87
N PRO A 19 -14.11 18.06 7.67
CA PRO A 19 -15.27 18.74 7.10
C PRO A 19 -15.91 19.74 8.07
N LEU A 20 -15.56 19.67 9.37
CA LEU A 20 -16.08 20.55 10.42
C LEU A 20 -15.36 21.91 10.48
N ILE A 21 -14.18 22.02 9.87
CA ILE A 21 -13.35 23.24 9.89
C ILE A 21 -13.50 23.99 8.56
N SER A 22 -13.73 25.30 8.64
CA SER A 22 -13.89 26.16 7.47
C SER A 22 -12.61 26.29 6.64
N GLU A 23 -12.76 26.50 5.33
CA GLU A 23 -11.62 26.66 4.40
C GLU A 23 -10.70 27.84 4.75
N ASN A 24 -11.23 28.89 5.38
CA ASN A 24 -10.43 30.01 5.85
C ASN A 24 -9.51 29.58 7.01
N VAL A 25 -10.03 28.81 7.97
CA VAL A 25 -9.25 28.28 9.10
C VAL A 25 -8.24 27.23 8.61
N LYS A 26 -8.61 26.33 7.68
CA LYS A 26 -7.68 25.39 7.02
C LYS A 26 -6.50 26.08 6.35
N LYS A 27 -6.74 27.17 5.63
CA LYS A 27 -5.67 28.00 5.02
C LYS A 27 -4.74 28.58 6.09
N SER A 28 -5.29 29.16 7.16
CA SER A 28 -4.49 29.64 8.30
C SER A 28 -3.70 28.55 9.01
N ILE A 29 -4.27 27.34 9.17
CA ILE A 29 -3.56 26.16 9.72
C ILE A 29 -2.39 25.76 8.82
N SER A 30 -2.53 25.89 7.49
CA SER A 30 -1.47 25.52 6.54
C SER A 30 -0.20 26.37 6.71
N GLN A 31 -0.34 27.66 7.02
CA GLN A 31 0.76 28.63 7.07
C GLN A 31 1.84 28.31 8.14
N PRO A 32 3.10 28.75 7.94
CA PRO A 32 4.18 28.54 8.90
C PRO A 32 3.97 29.24 10.25
N GLY A 33 4.42 28.61 11.34
CA GLY A 33 4.49 29.18 12.69
C GLY A 33 3.87 28.31 13.80
N PRO A 34 3.90 28.78 15.06
CA PRO A 34 3.45 28.00 16.22
C PRO A 34 1.92 27.92 16.31
N GLY A 35 1.32 26.88 15.71
CA GLY A 35 -0.14 26.77 15.60
C GLY A 35 -0.91 26.62 16.91
N LYS A 36 -0.30 26.06 17.98
CA LYS A 36 -0.99 25.82 19.27
C LYS A 36 -1.46 27.09 20.01
N GLN A 37 -0.97 28.27 19.61
CA GLN A 37 -1.35 29.56 20.19
C GLN A 37 -2.16 30.45 19.22
N ARG A 38 -2.52 29.92 18.03
CA ARG A 38 -3.15 30.71 16.94
C ARG A 38 -4.66 30.51 16.80
N PHE A 39 -5.22 29.51 17.46
CA PHE A 39 -6.63 29.10 17.33
C PHE A 39 -7.15 28.71 18.71
N GLN A 40 -8.39 29.08 19.02
CA GLN A 40 -9.06 28.56 20.22
C GLN A 40 -9.53 27.12 19.97
N PRO A 41 -9.75 26.31 21.03
CA PRO A 41 -10.34 24.97 20.89
C PRO A 41 -11.67 24.96 20.11
N GLU A 42 -12.47 26.03 20.29
CA GLU A 42 -13.77 26.22 19.64
C GLU A 42 -13.65 26.50 18.14
N ASP A 43 -12.52 27.07 17.68
CA ASP A 43 -12.22 27.29 16.26
C ASP A 43 -11.77 25.99 15.54
N LEU A 44 -11.47 24.94 16.31
CA LEU A 44 -10.93 23.66 15.83
C LEU A 44 -11.81 22.45 16.22
N PRO A 45 -13.09 22.38 15.81
CA PRO A 45 -13.90 21.18 15.98
C PRO A 45 -13.31 20.03 15.16
N LEU A 46 -12.63 19.09 15.83
CA LEU A 46 -12.08 17.89 15.20
C LEU A 46 -13.00 16.66 15.28
N SER A 47 -14.07 16.71 16.08
CA SER A 47 -15.03 15.61 16.20
C SER A 47 -16.39 16.08 16.73
N GLN A 48 -17.47 15.45 16.26
CA GLN A 48 -18.83 15.59 16.80
C GLN A 48 -19.13 14.55 17.90
N LEU A 49 -18.20 13.66 18.22
CA LEU A 49 -18.39 12.60 19.21
C LEU A 49 -18.86 13.11 20.60
N PRO A 50 -18.37 14.25 21.15
CA PRO A 50 -18.91 14.76 22.41
C PRO A 50 -20.40 15.10 22.35
N GLN A 51 -20.90 15.54 21.19
CA GLN A 51 -22.32 15.86 20.97
C GLN A 51 -23.16 14.59 20.89
N LEU A 52 -22.63 13.53 20.25
CA LEU A 52 -23.24 12.20 20.22
C LEU A 52 -23.32 11.55 21.62
N ILE A 53 -22.24 11.63 22.43
CA ILE A 53 -22.20 11.06 23.79
C ILE A 53 -23.22 11.74 24.72
N LYS A 54 -23.41 13.07 24.59
CA LYS A 54 -24.45 13.81 25.33
C LYS A 54 -25.87 13.60 24.78
N GLY A 55 -26.02 13.07 23.56
CA GLY A 55 -27.31 13.02 22.85
C GLY A 55 -27.78 14.36 22.28
N GLU A 56 -26.89 15.36 22.16
CA GLU A 56 -27.12 16.62 21.43
C GLU A 56 -27.28 16.34 19.92
N ILE A 57 -26.55 15.34 19.41
CA ILE A 57 -26.75 14.72 18.09
C ILE A 57 -27.09 13.24 18.31
N LYS A 58 -27.86 12.64 17.40
CA LYS A 58 -28.31 11.24 17.46
C LYS A 58 -28.10 10.55 16.11
N LEU A 59 -28.09 9.22 16.13
CA LEU A 59 -28.03 8.37 14.93
C LEU A 59 -29.39 7.70 14.75
N ASP A 60 -30.14 8.09 13.71
CA ASP A 60 -31.51 7.61 13.50
C ASP A 60 -31.58 6.13 13.07
N ILE A 61 -30.48 5.60 12.53
CA ILE A 61 -30.31 4.20 12.12
C ILE A 61 -29.07 3.58 12.79
N PRO A 62 -29.01 2.24 12.96
CA PRO A 62 -27.81 1.54 13.42
C PRO A 62 -26.60 1.79 12.51
N VAL A 63 -25.50 2.25 13.11
CA VAL A 63 -24.21 2.49 12.46
C VAL A 63 -23.19 1.48 12.96
N TYR A 64 -22.70 0.64 12.06
CA TYR A 64 -21.67 -0.37 12.32
C TYR A 64 -20.33 0.12 11.75
N THR A 65 -19.28 0.24 12.57
CA THR A 65 -18.01 0.82 12.12
C THR A 65 -16.79 0.16 12.77
N VAL A 66 -15.69 0.08 12.00
CA VAL A 66 -14.32 -0.04 12.53
C VAL A 66 -13.69 1.35 12.63
N TRP A 67 -12.49 1.47 13.20
CA TRP A 67 -11.75 2.74 13.26
C TRP A 67 -10.70 2.89 12.16
N GLY A 68 -10.46 4.13 11.74
CA GLY A 68 -9.44 4.49 10.75
C GLY A 68 -8.03 4.58 11.32
N ALA A 69 -7.10 5.13 10.54
CA ALA A 69 -5.70 5.34 10.96
C ALA A 69 -5.47 6.52 11.92
N CYS A 70 -6.41 7.45 12.05
CA CYS A 70 -6.25 8.74 12.75
C CYS A 70 -7.32 8.94 13.84
N GLU A 71 -7.31 8.09 14.86
CA GLU A 71 -8.23 8.13 16.00
C GLU A 71 -7.47 8.09 17.34
N ASP A 72 -8.18 8.23 18.46
CA ASP A 72 -7.61 8.13 19.81
C ASP A 72 -7.93 6.77 20.44
N VAL A 73 -6.90 5.95 20.69
CA VAL A 73 -7.02 4.63 21.34
C VAL A 73 -7.81 4.69 22.65
N ARG A 74 -7.66 5.78 23.42
CA ARG A 74 -8.31 5.95 24.73
C ARG A 74 -9.82 6.18 24.61
N VAL A 75 -10.29 6.65 23.45
CA VAL A 75 -11.73 6.78 23.15
C VAL A 75 -12.32 5.41 22.78
N LEU A 76 -11.59 4.61 22.01
CA LEU A 76 -12.01 3.25 21.61
C LEU A 76 -12.04 2.29 22.81
N GLU A 77 -11.02 2.35 23.68
CA GLU A 77 -11.00 1.60 24.95
C GLU A 77 -12.20 1.94 25.85
N LYS A 78 -12.67 3.19 25.84
CA LYS A 78 -13.88 3.62 26.57
C LYS A 78 -15.17 3.08 25.98
N PHE A 79 -15.25 2.89 24.66
CA PHE A 79 -16.37 2.17 24.06
C PHE A 79 -16.30 0.66 24.36
N ARG A 80 -15.11 0.06 24.33
CA ARG A 80 -14.89 -1.35 24.68
C ARG A 80 -15.29 -1.65 26.13
N SER A 81 -14.92 -0.78 27.08
CA SER A 81 -15.32 -0.87 28.50
C SER A 81 -16.78 -0.48 28.77
N ASN A 82 -17.47 0.11 27.78
CA ASN A 82 -18.78 0.74 27.89
C ASN A 82 -18.83 1.99 28.82
N GLU A 83 -17.69 2.63 29.11
CA GLU A 83 -17.66 3.98 29.71
C GLU A 83 -18.31 5.01 28.75
N TYR A 84 -18.06 4.87 27.45
CA TYR A 84 -18.74 5.62 26.40
C TYR A 84 -19.83 4.76 25.75
N LYS A 85 -20.99 5.38 25.56
CA LYS A 85 -22.16 4.79 24.90
C LYS A 85 -22.88 5.86 24.08
N VAL A 86 -23.18 5.53 22.83
CA VAL A 86 -23.97 6.36 21.92
C VAL A 86 -25.09 5.45 21.38
N PRO A 87 -26.38 5.83 21.43
CA PRO A 87 -27.45 5.05 20.85
C PRO A 87 -27.20 4.77 19.36
N ASN A 88 -27.53 3.56 18.92
CA ASN A 88 -27.33 3.09 17.54
C ASN A 88 -25.87 3.08 17.02
N LEU A 89 -24.85 3.40 17.83
CA LEU A 89 -23.44 3.25 17.45
C LEU A 89 -22.89 1.90 17.88
N HIS A 90 -22.39 1.13 16.91
CA HIS A 90 -21.81 -0.19 17.10
C HIS A 90 -20.37 -0.21 16.56
N ILE A 91 -19.40 -0.03 17.45
CA ILE A 91 -17.99 -0.26 17.10
C ILE A 91 -17.76 -1.77 17.03
N ILE A 92 -17.20 -2.22 15.91
CA ILE A 92 -16.82 -3.61 15.67
C ILE A 92 -15.30 -3.71 15.77
N ASP A 93 -14.83 -4.68 16.55
CA ASP A 93 -13.43 -4.91 16.86
C ASP A 93 -13.09 -6.41 16.70
N GLU A 94 -11.83 -6.76 16.92
CA GLU A 94 -11.35 -8.15 16.92
C GLU A 94 -12.07 -9.07 17.93
N HIS A 95 -12.65 -8.49 19.00
CA HIS A 95 -13.27 -9.21 20.11
C HIS A 95 -14.76 -9.51 19.88
N ARG A 96 -15.48 -8.63 19.17
CA ARG A 96 -16.93 -8.66 18.98
C ARG A 96 -17.33 -8.74 17.51
N SER A 97 -17.93 -9.87 17.12
CA SER A 97 -18.72 -9.95 15.88
C SER A 97 -20.15 -9.42 16.09
N MET A 98 -20.78 -8.90 15.04
CA MET A 98 -22.22 -8.60 15.01
C MET A 98 -22.94 -9.57 14.07
N LEU A 99 -24.18 -9.95 14.38
CA LEU A 99 -25.07 -10.66 13.46
C LEU A 99 -26.24 -9.76 13.10
N LEU A 100 -26.47 -9.53 11.81
CA LEU A 100 -27.64 -8.82 11.29
C LEU A 100 -28.48 -9.79 10.47
N GLU A 101 -29.80 -9.78 10.64
CA GLU A 101 -30.73 -10.55 9.79
C GLU A 101 -31.52 -9.58 8.92
N ILE A 102 -31.23 -9.55 7.61
CA ILE A 102 -31.72 -8.54 6.67
C ILE A 102 -32.10 -9.26 5.36
N GLY A 103 -33.32 -9.03 4.84
CA GLY A 103 -33.72 -9.51 3.51
C GLY A 103 -33.68 -11.04 3.32
N GLY A 104 -33.71 -11.82 4.41
CA GLY A 104 -33.52 -13.28 4.39
C GLY A 104 -32.06 -13.74 4.41
N VAL A 105 -31.09 -12.82 4.59
CA VAL A 105 -29.66 -13.11 4.74
C VAL A 105 -29.23 -12.84 6.18
N LYS A 106 -28.49 -13.77 6.77
CA LYS A 106 -27.73 -13.57 8.01
C LYS A 106 -26.34 -13.00 7.68
N LEU A 107 -26.09 -11.73 7.97
CA LEU A 107 -24.77 -11.10 7.83
C LEU A 107 -23.98 -11.15 9.15
N ARG A 108 -22.90 -11.93 9.18
CA ARG A 108 -21.92 -11.95 10.27
C ARG A 108 -20.82 -10.93 9.98
N LEU A 109 -20.81 -9.82 10.72
CA LEU A 109 -19.79 -8.78 10.60
C LEU A 109 -18.59 -9.09 11.51
N LEU A 110 -17.38 -9.02 10.92
CA LEU A 110 -16.08 -9.27 11.57
C LEU A 110 -15.18 -8.04 11.35
N GLY A 111 -14.67 -7.41 12.40
CA GLY A 111 -14.02 -6.10 12.32
C GLY A 111 -12.52 -6.09 12.61
N LEU A 112 -11.75 -5.27 11.88
CA LEU A 112 -10.34 -4.97 12.18
C LEU A 112 -9.96 -3.53 11.82
N GLY A 113 -9.85 -2.67 12.83
CA GLY A 113 -9.51 -1.26 12.64
C GLY A 113 -8.00 -0.96 12.55
N GLY A 114 -7.69 0.30 12.25
CA GLY A 114 -6.33 0.84 12.19
C GLY A 114 -5.63 0.66 10.85
N ALA A 115 -4.44 1.26 10.72
CA ALA A 115 -3.53 1.00 9.58
C ALA A 115 -2.70 -0.26 9.80
N VAL A 116 -2.54 -1.09 8.76
CA VAL A 116 -1.48 -2.12 8.76
C VAL A 116 -0.13 -1.44 8.52
N VAL A 117 0.79 -1.63 9.45
CA VAL A 117 2.15 -1.08 9.40
C VAL A 117 3.11 -2.17 9.88
N MET A 118 3.89 -2.78 8.98
CA MET A 118 4.64 -4.02 9.25
C MET A 118 5.53 -3.95 10.51
N HIS A 119 6.25 -2.84 10.70
CA HIS A 119 7.12 -2.61 11.86
C HIS A 119 6.38 -2.23 13.16
N LYS A 120 5.05 -2.21 13.15
CA LYS A 120 4.18 -1.98 14.32
C LYS A 120 3.25 -3.16 14.64
N LEU A 121 3.34 -4.28 13.90
CA LEU A 121 2.50 -5.46 14.15
C LEU A 121 2.69 -6.07 15.55
N PHE A 122 3.77 -5.71 16.25
CA PHE A 122 4.13 -6.19 17.59
C PHE A 122 4.15 -5.06 18.64
N ASP A 123 3.78 -3.83 18.27
CA ASP A 123 3.76 -2.65 19.12
C ASP A 123 2.30 -2.33 19.51
N ASN A 124 1.96 -2.32 20.80
CA ASN A 124 0.59 -1.97 21.25
C ASN A 124 0.41 -0.46 21.51
N GLY A 125 1.49 0.31 21.55
CA GLY A 125 1.50 1.75 21.81
C GLY A 125 0.99 2.11 23.21
N GLU A 126 -0.01 2.98 23.24
CA GLU A 126 -0.74 3.45 24.44
C GLU A 126 -1.98 2.57 24.74
N GLY A 127 -2.24 1.53 23.94
CA GLY A 127 -3.35 0.58 24.12
C GLY A 127 -3.18 -0.32 25.34
N ARG A 128 -4.28 -0.59 26.05
CA ARG A 128 -4.33 -1.37 27.30
C ARG A 128 -4.89 -2.78 27.08
N THR A 129 -5.82 -2.91 26.15
CA THR A 129 -6.30 -4.19 25.61
C THR A 129 -5.60 -4.48 24.28
N THR A 130 -6.19 -5.28 23.40
CA THR A 130 -5.64 -5.60 22.06
C THR A 130 -5.70 -4.43 21.06
N ILE A 131 -6.51 -3.39 21.28
CA ILE A 131 -6.60 -2.23 20.38
C ILE A 131 -5.29 -1.42 20.45
N ALA A 132 -4.52 -1.43 19.37
CA ALA A 132 -3.22 -0.77 19.31
C ALA A 132 -3.27 0.63 18.70
N GLY A 133 -2.62 1.59 19.37
CA GLY A 133 -2.58 2.97 18.91
C GLY A 133 -1.88 3.91 19.88
N GLY A 134 -1.69 5.16 19.48
CA GLY A 134 -1.06 6.19 20.30
C GLY A 134 -0.84 7.48 19.53
N GLN A 135 -0.71 8.60 20.25
CA GLN A 135 -0.43 9.93 19.68
C GLN A 135 -1.40 10.39 18.56
N GLY A 136 -2.65 9.92 18.61
CA GLY A 136 -3.68 10.19 17.59
C GLY A 136 -3.57 9.35 16.32
N THR A 137 -2.79 8.26 16.36
CA THR A 137 -2.65 7.29 15.26
C THR A 137 -3.02 5.89 15.74
N MET A 138 -3.71 5.13 14.89
CA MET A 138 -4.15 3.75 15.18
C MET A 138 -3.56 2.79 14.16
N TRP A 139 -3.17 1.61 14.61
CA TRP A 139 -2.63 0.56 13.75
C TRP A 139 -3.11 -0.82 14.20
N THR A 140 -2.90 -1.82 13.35
CA THR A 140 -3.29 -3.20 13.61
C THR A 140 -2.10 -4.00 14.16
N THR A 141 -2.29 -4.83 15.19
CA THR A 141 -1.28 -5.78 15.69
C THR A 141 -1.62 -7.25 15.38
N LEU A 142 -0.63 -8.14 15.52
CA LEU A 142 -0.85 -9.58 15.48
C LEU A 142 -1.77 -10.06 16.61
N LEU A 143 -1.78 -9.41 17.78
CA LEU A 143 -2.71 -9.79 18.85
C LEU A 143 -4.17 -9.60 18.40
N GLN A 144 -4.47 -8.50 17.69
CA GLN A 144 -5.80 -8.29 17.11
C GLN A 144 -6.12 -9.28 15.99
N MET A 145 -5.16 -9.61 15.12
CA MET A 145 -5.37 -10.63 14.09
C MET A 145 -5.65 -12.01 14.72
N GLY A 146 -4.95 -12.36 15.80
CA GLY A 146 -5.13 -13.60 16.54
C GLY A 146 -6.46 -13.69 17.29
N GLU A 147 -6.93 -12.57 17.86
CA GLU A 147 -8.22 -12.48 18.54
C GLU A 147 -9.38 -12.51 17.53
N LEU A 148 -9.24 -11.83 16.40
CA LEU A 148 -10.23 -11.88 15.34
C LEU A 148 -10.35 -13.30 14.73
N ILE A 149 -9.23 -14.03 14.62
CA ILE A 149 -9.24 -15.45 14.22
C ILE A 149 -9.97 -16.32 15.27
N ASP A 150 -9.75 -16.11 16.58
CA ASP A 150 -10.51 -16.82 17.62
C ASP A 150 -12.00 -16.52 17.52
N THR A 151 -12.37 -15.23 17.58
CA THR A 151 -13.74 -14.73 17.46
C THR A 151 -14.43 -15.30 16.23
N ALA A 152 -13.77 -15.28 15.06
CA ALA A 152 -14.33 -15.78 13.82
C ALA A 152 -14.54 -17.30 13.81
N ASN A 153 -13.68 -18.10 14.45
CA ASN A 153 -13.87 -19.54 14.59
C ASN A 153 -15.00 -19.85 15.61
N ARG A 154 -15.00 -19.15 16.74
CA ARG A 154 -15.98 -19.27 17.83
C ARG A 154 -17.41 -18.91 17.42
N VAL A 155 -17.59 -18.06 16.41
CA VAL A 155 -18.90 -17.69 15.83
C VAL A 155 -19.11 -18.28 14.42
N TYR A 156 -18.52 -19.43 14.11
CA TYR A 156 -18.67 -20.05 12.79
C TYR A 156 -19.99 -20.85 12.64
N ASP A 157 -20.98 -20.24 11.97
CA ASP A 157 -22.16 -20.90 11.42
C ASP A 157 -22.05 -20.88 9.87
N PRO A 158 -22.10 -22.03 9.15
CA PRO A 158 -22.01 -22.08 7.68
C PRO A 158 -23.29 -21.61 6.96
N THR A 159 -24.35 -21.24 7.69
CA THR A 159 -25.56 -20.60 7.15
C THR A 159 -25.49 -19.07 7.14
N GLU A 160 -24.41 -18.49 7.66
CA GLU A 160 -24.18 -17.05 7.72
C GLU A 160 -23.23 -16.57 6.63
N THR A 161 -23.57 -15.46 5.97
CA THR A 161 -22.66 -14.74 5.07
C THR A 161 -21.73 -13.85 5.88
N ARG A 162 -20.42 -14.00 5.70
CA ARG A 162 -19.39 -13.45 6.59
C ARG A 162 -18.68 -12.27 5.92
N VAL A 163 -18.85 -11.10 6.51
CA VAL A 163 -18.35 -9.82 6.00
C VAL A 163 -17.15 -9.37 6.82
N PHE A 164 -15.98 -9.30 6.19
CA PHE A 164 -14.78 -8.77 6.83
C PHE A 164 -14.67 -7.26 6.61
N ILE A 165 -14.92 -6.48 7.66
CA ILE A 165 -14.82 -5.01 7.65
C ILE A 165 -13.44 -4.62 8.18
N THR A 166 -12.64 -3.92 7.38
CA THR A 166 -11.31 -3.48 7.82
C THR A 166 -10.90 -2.14 7.24
N HIS A 167 -10.15 -1.32 7.99
CA HIS A 167 -9.72 -0.03 7.45
C HIS A 167 -8.66 -0.18 6.34
N ALA A 168 -7.70 -1.10 6.46
CA ALA A 168 -6.68 -1.32 5.44
C ALA A 168 -7.13 -2.37 4.40
N SER A 169 -6.97 -2.08 3.11
CA SER A 169 -7.54 -2.90 2.04
C SER A 169 -6.74 -4.22 1.80
N PRO A 170 -7.39 -5.40 1.80
CA PRO A 170 -6.77 -6.68 1.40
C PRO A 170 -6.17 -6.69 0.00
N ALA A 171 -6.51 -5.75 -0.89
CA ALA A 171 -5.91 -5.64 -2.23
C ALA A 171 -4.39 -5.40 -2.16
N ARG A 172 -3.94 -4.70 -1.11
CA ARG A 172 -2.56 -4.25 -0.91
C ARG A 172 -1.83 -5.13 0.11
N GLU A 173 -2.48 -5.40 1.24
CA GLU A 173 -1.86 -6.08 2.37
C GLU A 173 -2.05 -7.60 2.26
N GLY A 174 -1.01 -8.32 1.82
CA GLY A 174 -1.05 -9.77 1.64
C GLY A 174 -1.42 -10.55 2.92
N ILE A 175 -1.03 -10.04 4.09
CA ILE A 175 -1.43 -10.58 5.39
C ILE A 175 -2.94 -10.45 5.66
N LEU A 176 -3.57 -9.32 5.28
CA LEU A 176 -5.03 -9.17 5.38
C LEU A 176 -5.78 -9.99 4.33
N ASN A 177 -5.14 -10.23 3.18
CA ASN A 177 -5.67 -11.13 2.16
C ASN A 177 -5.76 -12.57 2.71
N GLN A 178 -4.67 -13.10 3.27
CA GLN A 178 -4.65 -14.39 3.97
C GLN A 178 -5.60 -14.42 5.18
N LEU A 179 -5.72 -13.31 5.91
CA LEU A 179 -6.66 -13.18 7.02
C LEU A 179 -8.10 -13.34 6.53
N SER A 180 -8.50 -12.65 5.47
CA SER A 180 -9.84 -12.75 4.87
C SER A 180 -10.23 -14.21 4.56
N VAL A 181 -9.32 -14.97 3.95
CA VAL A 181 -9.48 -16.43 3.71
C VAL A 181 -9.61 -17.21 5.02
N SER A 182 -8.77 -16.89 6.02
CA SER A 182 -8.71 -17.64 7.29
C SER A 182 -9.88 -17.32 8.24
N LEU A 183 -10.50 -16.15 8.10
CA LEU A 183 -11.78 -15.80 8.72
C LEU A 183 -12.96 -16.45 7.99
N LYS A 184 -12.75 -17.05 6.82
CA LYS A 184 -13.77 -17.54 5.88
C LYS A 184 -14.77 -16.42 5.55
N ALA A 185 -14.27 -15.28 5.10
CA ALA A 185 -15.11 -14.18 4.64
C ALA A 185 -15.60 -14.45 3.20
N ASP A 186 -16.90 -14.26 2.94
CA ASP A 186 -17.47 -14.31 1.59
C ASP A 186 -17.09 -13.04 0.82
N PHE A 187 -17.08 -11.90 1.53
CA PHE A 187 -16.54 -10.66 1.01
C PHE A 187 -15.93 -9.75 2.08
N SER A 188 -15.01 -8.88 1.67
CA SER A 188 -14.48 -7.79 2.49
C SER A 188 -15.05 -6.43 2.10
N ILE A 189 -15.15 -5.52 3.07
CA ILE A 189 -15.42 -4.10 2.87
C ILE A 189 -14.27 -3.33 3.52
N SER A 190 -13.61 -2.45 2.78
CA SER A 190 -12.46 -1.71 3.31
C SER A 190 -12.31 -0.29 2.79
N ALA A 191 -11.55 0.55 3.50
CA ALA A 191 -11.35 1.94 3.08
C ALA A 191 -10.27 2.05 1.99
N GLY A 192 -10.56 2.85 0.96
CA GLY A 192 -9.58 3.22 -0.06
C GLY A 192 -8.92 4.55 0.26
N LEU A 193 -7.61 4.56 0.55
CA LEU A 193 -6.85 5.78 0.87
C LEU A 193 -6.95 6.83 -0.26
N HIS A 194 -7.80 7.84 -0.05
CA HIS A 194 -8.20 8.88 -1.01
C HIS A 194 -8.74 8.33 -2.35
N PHE A 195 -9.44 7.20 -2.32
CA PHE A 195 -10.06 6.61 -3.51
C PHE A 195 -11.24 7.49 -3.96
N ARG A 196 -11.15 8.06 -5.18
CA ARG A 196 -12.25 8.83 -5.79
C ARG A 196 -13.32 7.97 -6.46
N TYR A 197 -12.99 6.71 -6.71
CA TYR A 197 -13.89 5.66 -7.16
C TYR A 197 -13.68 4.47 -6.24
N GLY A 198 -14.76 3.85 -5.78
CA GLY A 198 -14.66 2.54 -5.16
C GLY A 198 -14.28 1.48 -6.20
N SER A 199 -13.91 0.29 -5.72
CA SER A 199 -13.61 -0.86 -6.58
C SER A 199 -14.18 -2.13 -5.96
N SER A 200 -14.85 -2.93 -6.79
CA SER A 200 -15.23 -4.31 -6.48
C SER A 200 -14.35 -5.24 -7.29
N TYR A 201 -13.73 -6.22 -6.65
CA TYR A 201 -12.83 -7.16 -7.30
C TYR A 201 -12.73 -8.49 -6.52
N ASN A 202 -12.34 -9.56 -7.20
CA ASN A 202 -11.77 -10.77 -6.60
C ASN A 202 -10.30 -10.93 -7.08
N GLU A 203 -9.49 -11.74 -6.41
CA GLU A 203 -8.07 -11.87 -6.80
C GLU A 203 -7.90 -12.47 -8.21
N PHE A 204 -8.80 -13.36 -8.66
CA PHE A 204 -8.83 -13.88 -10.03
C PHE A 204 -8.99 -12.80 -11.12
N SER A 205 -9.76 -11.74 -10.85
CA SER A 205 -9.99 -10.64 -11.81
C SER A 205 -8.82 -9.65 -11.95
N VAL A 206 -7.90 -9.62 -10.97
CA VAL A 206 -6.79 -8.64 -10.92
C VAL A 206 -5.39 -9.25 -11.00
N ASN A 207 -5.24 -10.57 -10.81
CA ASN A 207 -3.98 -11.28 -10.99
C ASN A 207 -3.99 -12.06 -12.32
N PRO A 208 -2.94 -11.99 -13.16
CA PRO A 208 -2.90 -12.69 -14.44
C PRO A 208 -2.82 -14.22 -14.31
N THR A 209 -2.35 -14.75 -13.18
CA THR A 209 -2.28 -16.18 -12.87
C THR A 209 -2.41 -16.43 -11.36
N LEU A 210 -2.69 -17.68 -10.98
CA LEU A 210 -2.66 -18.10 -9.57
C LEU A 210 -1.24 -17.98 -8.97
N ASP A 211 -0.19 -18.22 -9.76
CA ASP A 211 1.21 -18.05 -9.33
C ASP A 211 1.58 -16.58 -9.06
N HIS A 212 0.98 -15.62 -9.76
CA HIS A 212 1.14 -14.19 -9.43
C HIS A 212 0.55 -13.87 -8.05
N TYR A 213 -0.63 -14.41 -7.74
CA TYR A 213 -1.26 -14.26 -6.42
C TYR A 213 -0.47 -14.99 -5.31
N ARG A 214 0.02 -16.21 -5.57
CA ARG A 214 0.97 -16.92 -4.70
C ARG A 214 2.21 -16.06 -4.42
N GLY A 215 2.75 -15.40 -5.43
CA GLY A 215 3.89 -14.46 -5.31
C GLY A 215 3.60 -13.25 -4.43
N LYS A 216 2.42 -12.62 -4.57
CA LYS A 216 1.94 -11.53 -3.70
C LYS A 216 1.89 -11.95 -2.23
N LEU A 217 1.35 -13.13 -1.94
CA LEU A 217 1.32 -13.68 -0.57
C LEU A 217 2.73 -14.01 -0.06
N ALA A 218 3.57 -14.66 -0.88
CA ALA A 218 4.94 -15.03 -0.48
C ALA A 218 5.84 -13.81 -0.17
N ALA A 219 5.70 -12.72 -0.94
CA ALA A 219 6.39 -11.45 -0.66
C ALA A 219 5.94 -10.83 0.67
N SER A 220 4.64 -10.92 0.99
CA SER A 220 4.09 -10.49 2.28
C SER A 220 4.57 -11.38 3.44
N LYS A 221 4.74 -12.69 3.23
CA LYS A 221 5.29 -13.63 4.22
C LYS A 221 6.75 -13.32 4.53
N ALA A 222 7.58 -13.12 3.51
CA ALA A 222 8.98 -12.73 3.67
C ALA A 222 9.11 -11.40 4.43
N SER A 223 8.34 -10.38 4.02
CA SER A 223 8.34 -9.05 4.66
C SER A 223 7.89 -9.08 6.13
N PHE A 224 7.04 -10.04 6.50
CA PHE A 224 6.67 -10.28 7.89
C PHE A 224 7.81 -11.00 8.65
N ASN A 225 8.38 -12.07 8.09
CA ASN A 225 9.44 -12.85 8.74
C ASN A 225 10.68 -12.00 9.04
N ASP A 226 11.07 -11.10 8.12
CA ASP A 226 12.19 -10.17 8.32
C ASP A 226 12.01 -9.29 9.58
N VAL A 227 10.76 -8.88 9.88
CA VAL A 227 10.44 -8.13 11.11
C VAL A 227 10.32 -9.07 12.31
N TRP A 228 9.66 -10.22 12.15
CA TRP A 228 9.45 -11.17 13.24
C TRP A 228 10.76 -11.66 13.85
N GLU A 229 11.69 -12.18 13.04
CA GLU A 229 13.00 -12.65 13.53
C GLU A 229 13.88 -11.52 14.10
N THR A 230 13.54 -10.25 13.83
CA THR A 230 14.19 -9.08 14.46
C THR A 230 13.64 -8.79 15.87
N VAL A 231 12.34 -9.01 16.13
CA VAL A 231 11.68 -8.64 17.41
C VAL A 231 11.34 -9.82 18.32
N LYS A 232 11.38 -11.06 17.80
CA LYS A 232 10.95 -12.28 18.48
C LYS A 232 11.53 -12.46 19.89
N SER A 233 12.83 -12.20 20.04
CA SER A 233 13.54 -12.29 21.33
C SER A 233 13.11 -11.26 22.37
N GLU A 234 12.39 -10.21 21.96
CA GLU A 234 11.77 -9.22 22.87
C GLU A 234 10.29 -9.56 23.11
N VAL A 235 9.58 -9.98 22.06
CA VAL A 235 8.14 -10.28 22.12
C VAL A 235 7.82 -11.56 22.90
N GLU A 236 8.54 -12.66 22.65
CA GLU A 236 8.25 -13.96 23.31
C GLU A 236 8.39 -13.86 24.85
N PRO A 237 9.45 -13.23 25.42
CA PRO A 237 9.52 -12.97 26.86
C PRO A 237 8.46 -11.98 27.37
N ALA A 238 8.16 -10.92 26.63
CA ALA A 238 7.21 -9.88 27.06
C ALA A 238 5.79 -10.42 27.30
N ILE A 239 5.37 -11.46 26.57
CA ILE A 239 4.07 -12.13 26.77
C ILE A 239 4.16 -13.44 27.55
N GLN A 240 5.33 -13.82 28.08
CA GLN A 240 5.56 -15.14 28.72
C GLN A 240 4.65 -15.41 29.93
N GLN A 241 4.18 -14.36 30.61
CA GLN A 241 3.25 -14.47 31.74
C GLN A 241 1.77 -14.30 31.34
N ASN A 242 1.47 -14.12 30.05
CA ASN A 242 0.13 -13.91 29.52
C ASN A 242 -0.23 -15.01 28.50
N GLU A 243 -0.77 -16.13 29.00
CA GLU A 243 -1.24 -17.26 28.18
C GLU A 243 -2.26 -16.84 27.11
N GLY A 244 -3.09 -15.83 27.40
CA GLY A 244 -4.03 -15.26 26.44
C GLY A 244 -3.28 -14.70 25.23
N GLN A 245 -2.37 -13.75 25.45
CA GLN A 245 -1.56 -13.14 24.39
C GLN A 245 -0.68 -14.16 23.65
N GLN A 246 -0.17 -15.20 24.32
CA GLN A 246 0.53 -16.31 23.65
C GLN A 246 -0.37 -17.08 22.68
N ASN A 247 -1.61 -17.39 23.07
CA ASN A 247 -2.57 -18.05 22.19
C ASN A 247 -2.99 -17.14 21.02
N LEU A 248 -3.16 -15.83 21.25
CA LEU A 248 -3.42 -14.86 20.18
C LEU A 248 -2.24 -14.78 19.19
N LEU A 249 -1.00 -14.64 19.69
CA LEU A 249 0.19 -14.62 18.84
C LEU A 249 0.33 -15.93 18.05
N LYS A 250 0.08 -17.09 18.68
CA LYS A 250 0.10 -18.41 18.02
C LYS A 250 -0.95 -18.52 16.90
N ASN A 251 -2.16 -18.01 17.10
CA ASN A 251 -3.18 -17.92 16.05
C ASN A 251 -2.70 -17.05 14.87
N ALA A 252 -2.06 -15.92 15.16
CA ALA A 252 -1.58 -14.96 14.17
C ALA A 252 -0.28 -15.40 13.46
N LEU A 253 0.58 -16.20 14.09
CA LEU A 253 1.72 -16.86 13.42
C LEU A 253 1.23 -18.01 12.53
N GLY A 254 0.28 -18.81 13.02
CA GLY A 254 -0.36 -19.88 12.23
C GLY A 254 -1.14 -19.38 11.00
N LEU A 255 -1.50 -18.10 10.95
CA LEU A 255 -1.98 -17.41 9.74
C LEU A 255 -0.86 -17.30 8.68
N VAL A 256 0.30 -16.80 9.11
CA VAL A 256 1.48 -16.56 8.25
C VAL A 256 2.09 -17.88 7.77
N ASP A 257 2.19 -18.89 8.64
CA ASP A 257 2.73 -20.21 8.29
C ASP A 257 2.01 -20.84 7.09
N ARG A 258 0.69 -20.64 6.97
CA ARG A 258 -0.14 -21.14 5.87
C ARG A 258 0.11 -20.42 4.54
N MET A 259 0.67 -19.20 4.55
CA MET A 259 0.99 -18.45 3.33
C MET A 259 2.08 -19.19 2.51
N PRO A 260 2.05 -19.15 1.16
CA PRO A 260 3.08 -19.75 0.33
C PRO A 260 4.47 -19.13 0.59
N ASN A 261 5.52 -19.95 0.45
CA ASN A 261 6.91 -19.49 0.57
C ASN A 261 7.48 -18.97 -0.75
N THR A 262 6.88 -19.33 -1.89
CA THR A 262 7.34 -18.95 -3.24
C THR A 262 6.14 -18.74 -4.18
N ALA A 263 6.36 -18.07 -5.32
CA ALA A 263 5.33 -17.88 -6.34
C ALA A 263 5.02 -19.15 -7.16
N ALA A 264 6.00 -20.06 -7.30
CA ALA A 264 5.94 -21.20 -8.22
C ALA A 264 5.18 -22.38 -7.61
N GLY A 265 3.85 -22.33 -7.62
CA GLY A 265 2.99 -23.37 -7.04
C GLY A 265 2.78 -24.57 -7.96
N GLY A 266 3.86 -25.20 -8.44
CA GLY A 266 3.89 -26.49 -9.15
C GLY A 266 3.28 -26.49 -10.56
N ASN A 267 2.04 -26.03 -10.69
CA ASN A 267 1.31 -25.82 -11.95
C ASN A 267 0.75 -24.38 -11.97
N PRO A 268 1.10 -23.54 -12.97
CA PRO A 268 0.60 -22.17 -13.08
C PRO A 268 -0.90 -22.08 -13.37
N PHE A 269 -1.54 -23.18 -13.78
CA PHE A 269 -2.98 -23.28 -14.05
C PHE A 269 -3.82 -23.80 -12.85
N GLY A 270 -3.20 -24.06 -11.70
CA GLY A 270 -3.87 -24.57 -10.50
C GLY A 270 -3.67 -26.07 -10.23
N GLY A 271 -4.15 -26.51 -9.08
CA GLY A 271 -3.94 -27.86 -8.54
C GLY A 271 -3.17 -27.87 -7.21
N PRO A 272 -3.38 -28.91 -6.38
CA PRO A 272 -2.75 -29.03 -5.06
C PRO A 272 -1.25 -29.36 -5.17
N VAL A 273 -0.44 -28.66 -4.37
CA VAL A 273 1.02 -28.85 -4.29
C VAL A 273 1.33 -29.41 -2.91
N GLY A 274 1.47 -30.74 -2.83
CA GLY A 274 1.19 -31.45 -1.57
C GLY A 274 -0.30 -31.70 -1.41
N GLY A 275 -0.68 -32.54 -0.43
CA GLY A 275 -2.07 -32.96 -0.23
C GLY A 275 -3.01 -31.84 0.26
N PRO A 276 -4.33 -32.09 0.34
CA PRO A 276 -5.31 -31.10 0.79
C PRO A 276 -4.95 -30.53 2.18
N GLY A 277 -4.83 -29.20 2.26
CA GLY A 277 -4.48 -28.50 3.49
C GLY A 277 -2.97 -28.40 3.77
N ALA A 278 -2.11 -28.70 2.79
CA ALA A 278 -0.66 -28.50 2.92
C ALA A 278 -0.29 -27.02 3.18
N PRO A 279 0.69 -26.71 4.05
CA PRO A 279 1.17 -25.35 4.24
C PRO A 279 1.66 -24.73 2.93
N GLY A 280 1.25 -23.50 2.66
CA GLY A 280 1.51 -22.82 1.38
C GLY A 280 0.56 -23.18 0.23
N GLN A 281 -0.40 -24.09 0.44
CA GLN A 281 -1.52 -24.24 -0.48
C GLN A 281 -2.41 -22.98 -0.42
N VAL A 282 -2.61 -22.34 -1.56
CA VAL A 282 -3.57 -21.24 -1.71
C VAL A 282 -4.97 -21.79 -1.93
N ASP A 283 -5.96 -21.19 -1.27
CA ASP A 283 -7.38 -21.48 -1.48
C ASP A 283 -7.83 -20.97 -2.85
N GLU A 284 -7.99 -21.90 -3.79
CA GLU A 284 -8.48 -21.63 -5.14
C GLU A 284 -9.95 -21.23 -5.21
N SER A 285 -10.77 -21.55 -4.19
CA SER A 285 -12.14 -21.07 -4.09
C SER A 285 -12.12 -19.60 -3.70
N ALA A 286 -11.42 -19.23 -2.63
CA ALA A 286 -11.31 -17.84 -2.21
C ALA A 286 -10.70 -16.94 -3.30
N PHE A 287 -9.65 -17.42 -4.00
CA PHE A 287 -9.06 -16.72 -5.15
C PHE A 287 -10.09 -16.34 -6.24
N LYS A 288 -11.08 -17.20 -6.49
CA LYS A 288 -12.11 -17.05 -7.54
C LYS A 288 -13.40 -16.40 -7.02
N ASN A 289 -13.73 -16.58 -5.74
CA ASN A 289 -15.07 -16.32 -5.20
C ASN A 289 -15.11 -15.27 -4.09
N MET A 290 -14.00 -15.00 -3.39
CA MET A 290 -13.96 -13.98 -2.33
C MET A 290 -13.94 -12.58 -2.94
N TRP A 291 -15.04 -11.85 -2.80
CA TRP A 291 -15.17 -10.49 -3.31
C TRP A 291 -14.63 -9.46 -2.32
N ASN A 292 -14.19 -8.32 -2.81
CA ASN A 292 -13.56 -7.29 -2.00
C ASN A 292 -14.00 -5.93 -2.51
N PHE A 293 -14.56 -5.13 -1.61
CA PHE A 293 -15.07 -3.79 -1.90
C PHE A 293 -14.19 -2.75 -1.21
N ASN A 294 -13.36 -2.06 -1.99
CA ASN A 294 -12.65 -0.87 -1.49
C ASN A 294 -13.57 0.33 -1.70
N LEU A 295 -13.99 0.98 -0.62
CA LEU A 295 -14.84 2.16 -0.64
C LEU A 295 -14.11 3.38 -1.20
N ALA A 296 -14.88 4.28 -1.80
CA ALA A 296 -14.44 5.65 -2.03
C ALA A 296 -14.35 6.43 -0.71
N ASP A 297 -13.70 7.58 -0.74
CA ASP A 297 -13.86 8.61 0.29
C ASP A 297 -15.34 9.02 0.39
N ALA A 298 -15.88 9.08 1.61
CA ALA A 298 -17.30 9.34 1.86
C ALA A 298 -17.77 10.72 1.35
N ALA A 299 -16.86 11.69 1.19
CA ALA A 299 -17.18 12.98 0.57
C ALA A 299 -17.37 12.87 -0.97
N PHE A 300 -16.89 11.79 -1.59
CA PHE A 300 -16.89 11.60 -3.04
C PHE A 300 -17.69 10.38 -3.52
N GLY A 301 -18.07 9.43 -2.66
CA GLY A 301 -18.80 8.25 -3.10
C GLY A 301 -19.32 7.34 -1.96
N TRP A 302 -20.05 6.30 -2.35
CA TRP A 302 -20.63 5.31 -1.45
C TRP A 302 -20.86 3.95 -2.13
N LEU A 303 -21.13 2.94 -1.32
CA LEU A 303 -21.59 1.60 -1.71
C LEU A 303 -22.89 1.30 -0.96
N VAL A 304 -23.93 0.90 -1.67
CA VAL A 304 -25.17 0.33 -1.12
C VAL A 304 -25.18 -1.17 -1.42
N LEU A 305 -25.51 -1.96 -0.40
CA LEU A 305 -25.81 -3.38 -0.54
C LEU A 305 -27.32 -3.55 -0.52
N GLU A 306 -27.91 -4.01 -1.63
CA GLU A 306 -29.34 -4.29 -1.72
C GLU A 306 -29.60 -5.73 -1.28
N ILE A 307 -30.17 -5.92 -0.09
CA ILE A 307 -30.33 -7.26 0.51
C ILE A 307 -31.80 -7.64 0.52
N GLN A 308 -32.20 -8.51 -0.40
CA GLN A 308 -33.58 -8.95 -0.62
C GLN A 308 -33.61 -10.40 -1.13
N GLU A 309 -34.64 -11.17 -0.77
CA GLU A 309 -34.87 -12.55 -1.24
C GLU A 309 -33.65 -13.49 -1.10
N GLY A 310 -32.85 -13.33 -0.04
CA GLY A 310 -31.63 -14.12 0.18
C GLY A 310 -30.45 -13.76 -0.75
N ARG A 311 -30.51 -12.61 -1.45
CA ARG A 311 -29.49 -12.12 -2.37
C ARG A 311 -28.87 -10.82 -1.87
N ILE A 312 -27.67 -10.50 -2.35
CA ILE A 312 -26.97 -9.24 -2.12
C ILE A 312 -26.63 -8.61 -3.48
N GLY A 313 -27.41 -7.60 -3.87
CA GLY A 313 -27.09 -6.68 -4.97
C GLY A 313 -26.14 -5.58 -4.51
N THR A 314 -25.52 -4.86 -5.44
CA THR A 314 -24.59 -3.76 -5.13
C THR A 314 -24.78 -2.57 -6.07
N GLU A 315 -24.95 -1.38 -5.51
CA GLU A 315 -24.85 -0.11 -6.24
C GLU A 315 -23.68 0.71 -5.68
N MET A 316 -22.80 1.20 -6.55
CA MET A 316 -21.61 1.95 -6.15
C MET A 316 -21.54 3.28 -6.90
N ARG A 317 -21.50 4.39 -6.16
CA ARG A 317 -21.52 5.75 -6.70
C ARG A 317 -20.21 6.48 -6.41
N ALA A 318 -19.77 7.29 -7.37
CA ALA A 318 -18.61 8.17 -7.27
C ALA A 318 -18.88 9.52 -7.96
N GLN A 319 -18.38 10.62 -7.42
CA GLN A 319 -18.41 11.96 -8.03
C GLN A 319 -17.50 12.03 -9.27
N GLY A 320 -16.41 11.26 -9.26
CA GLY A 320 -15.50 11.09 -10.37
C GLY A 320 -14.48 12.22 -10.59
N PHE A 321 -13.95 12.32 -11.81
CA PHE A 321 -12.90 13.29 -12.16
C PHE A 321 -13.46 14.56 -12.80
N ASN A 322 -13.13 15.71 -12.22
CA ASN A 322 -13.46 17.01 -12.83
C ASN A 322 -12.48 17.36 -13.97
N PHE A 323 -12.97 17.35 -15.21
CA PHE A 323 -12.21 17.69 -16.41
C PHE A 323 -12.43 19.13 -16.95
N SER A 324 -13.24 19.97 -16.29
CA SER A 324 -13.60 21.31 -16.81
C SER A 324 -12.38 22.22 -17.05
N HIS A 325 -11.32 22.03 -16.26
CA HIS A 325 -10.01 22.69 -16.39
C HIS A 325 -9.36 22.55 -17.78
N ARG A 326 -9.78 21.57 -18.60
CA ARG A 326 -9.29 21.36 -19.97
C ARG A 326 -9.92 22.33 -20.98
N GLY A 327 -11.21 22.66 -20.81
CA GLY A 327 -11.91 23.61 -21.70
C GLY A 327 -11.49 25.05 -21.49
N ALA A 328 -11.17 25.43 -20.24
CA ALA A 328 -10.82 26.80 -19.84
C ALA A 328 -9.55 27.39 -20.51
N LYS A 329 -8.81 26.62 -21.32
CA LYS A 329 -7.63 27.08 -22.07
C LYS A 329 -7.89 27.40 -23.55
N GLN A 330 -9.10 27.19 -24.08
CA GLN A 330 -9.38 27.41 -25.51
C GLN A 330 -10.06 28.73 -25.88
N THR A 331 -10.45 29.57 -24.91
CA THR A 331 -11.05 30.89 -25.18
C THR A 331 -10.40 32.00 -24.36
N ILE A 332 -9.33 32.59 -24.91
CA ILE A 332 -8.94 33.98 -24.60
C ILE A 332 -9.10 34.79 -25.89
N PRO A 333 -10.25 35.45 -26.11
CA PRO A 333 -10.41 36.41 -27.20
C PRO A 333 -9.44 37.58 -26.99
N GLN A 334 -8.60 37.87 -27.99
CA GLN A 334 -7.52 38.84 -27.84
C GLN A 334 -8.00 40.29 -28.06
N GLY A 335 -8.64 40.86 -27.03
CA GLY A 335 -8.60 42.29 -26.74
C GLY A 335 -9.83 43.15 -27.03
N THR A 336 -10.24 43.91 -26.01
CA THR A 336 -10.77 45.29 -26.07
C THR A 336 -10.48 45.97 -24.72
N PRO A 337 -10.00 47.23 -24.65
CA PRO A 337 -9.64 47.88 -23.39
C PRO A 337 -10.72 48.83 -22.82
N SER A 338 -10.70 49.03 -21.49
CA SER A 338 -11.40 50.07 -20.71
C SER A 338 -12.95 49.97 -20.58
N PRO A 339 -13.58 50.66 -19.60
CA PRO A 339 -13.04 51.58 -18.57
C PRO A 339 -13.19 51.07 -17.11
N ALA A 340 -12.91 51.95 -16.15
CA ALA A 340 -12.83 51.68 -14.70
C ALA A 340 -14.21 51.79 -13.97
N PRO A 341 -14.36 51.20 -12.76
CA PRO A 341 -15.66 51.14 -12.06
C PRO A 341 -16.00 52.40 -11.25
N GLY A 342 -17.27 52.80 -11.30
CA GLY A 342 -17.90 53.75 -10.37
C GLY A 342 -18.82 53.04 -9.35
N ALA A 343 -19.11 53.69 -8.22
CA ALA A 343 -19.84 53.08 -7.09
C ALA A 343 -21.27 53.63 -6.90
N SER A 344 -22.17 52.84 -6.33
CA SER A 344 -23.40 53.26 -5.63
C SER A 344 -24.04 52.10 -4.85
N ASN A 345 -25.05 52.37 -4.03
CA ASN A 345 -25.52 51.51 -2.92
C ASN A 345 -26.97 51.00 -3.08
N GLN A 346 -27.27 49.85 -2.42
CA GLN A 346 -28.59 49.44 -1.90
C GLN A 346 -29.73 49.17 -2.93
N PRO A 347 -30.92 48.67 -2.51
CA PRO A 347 -31.16 47.40 -1.80
C PRO A 347 -32.24 46.52 -2.53
N PRO A 348 -32.57 45.29 -2.08
CA PRO A 348 -33.34 44.33 -2.89
C PRO A 348 -34.87 44.40 -2.71
N THR A 349 -35.62 43.85 -3.69
CA THR A 349 -37.05 43.52 -3.57
C THR A 349 -37.41 42.19 -4.27
N ALA A 350 -38.47 41.56 -3.77
CA ALA A 350 -39.19 40.37 -4.27
C ALA A 350 -40.57 40.35 -3.56
N PRO A 351 -41.51 39.43 -3.82
CA PRO A 351 -41.59 38.38 -4.85
C PRO A 351 -42.88 38.44 -5.70
N ALA A 352 -43.04 37.53 -6.67
CA ALA A 352 -44.35 37.13 -7.19
C ALA A 352 -44.34 35.71 -7.78
N VAL A 353 -45.44 34.98 -7.58
CA VAL A 353 -45.83 33.73 -8.28
C VAL A 353 -47.26 33.95 -8.80
N PRO A 354 -47.76 33.22 -9.83
CA PRO A 354 -48.49 32.00 -9.50
C PRO A 354 -48.40 30.85 -10.53
N ALA A 355 -48.99 29.73 -10.11
CA ALA A 355 -49.07 28.39 -10.70
C ALA A 355 -49.57 28.26 -12.17
N GLY A 356 -49.27 27.09 -12.76
CA GLY A 356 -49.88 26.61 -14.00
C GLY A 356 -49.58 25.14 -14.30
N ALA A 357 -50.53 24.25 -13.96
CA ALA A 357 -50.57 22.84 -14.39
C ALA A 357 -52.05 22.48 -14.69
N PRO A 358 -52.33 21.53 -15.60
CA PRO A 358 -52.52 20.15 -15.13
C PRO A 358 -51.97 19.06 -16.08
N GLN A 359 -52.21 17.80 -15.72
CA GLN A 359 -51.73 16.58 -16.39
C GLN A 359 -52.53 16.22 -17.66
N LEU A 360 -52.00 15.30 -18.47
CA LEU A 360 -52.82 14.25 -19.10
C LEU A 360 -51.98 13.02 -19.52
N ALA A 361 -52.54 11.83 -19.33
CA ALA A 361 -52.05 10.55 -19.85
C ALA A 361 -53.23 9.58 -19.98
N PRO A 362 -53.21 8.64 -20.96
CA PRO A 362 -53.81 7.33 -20.68
C PRO A 362 -53.07 6.11 -21.29
N GLN A 363 -52.79 5.15 -20.40
CA GLN A 363 -52.99 3.69 -20.53
C GLN A 363 -52.68 2.89 -21.82
N ARG A 364 -51.84 1.86 -21.60
CA ARG A 364 -52.02 0.41 -21.93
C ARG A 364 -52.44 -0.03 -23.34
N SER A 365 -51.68 -0.99 -23.87
CA SER A 365 -52.22 -2.23 -24.44
C SER A 365 -51.28 -3.41 -24.16
N SER A 366 -51.75 -4.65 -24.34
CA SER A 366 -51.06 -5.88 -23.95
C SER A 366 -51.20 -6.97 -25.01
N SER A 367 -50.14 -7.75 -25.25
CA SER A 367 -50.24 -9.07 -25.90
C SER A 367 -49.00 -9.92 -25.61
N ALA A 368 -49.16 -11.24 -25.60
CA ALA A 368 -48.10 -12.22 -25.40
C ALA A 368 -48.19 -13.34 -26.45
N ALA A 369 -47.26 -14.30 -26.35
CA ALA A 369 -47.22 -15.63 -26.97
C ALA A 369 -46.65 -15.79 -28.40
N ALA A 370 -45.62 -16.66 -28.45
CA ALA A 370 -45.32 -17.64 -29.52
C ALA A 370 -44.83 -17.11 -30.91
N GLN A 371 -44.21 -17.92 -31.79
CA GLN A 371 -44.02 -19.38 -31.75
C GLN A 371 -42.73 -19.87 -32.45
N GLN A 372 -42.17 -20.97 -31.92
CA GLN A 372 -41.30 -22.03 -32.51
C GLN A 372 -40.58 -21.86 -33.87
N SER A 373 -39.34 -22.36 -33.90
CA SER A 373 -38.99 -23.51 -34.77
C SER A 373 -37.89 -24.38 -34.14
N LYS A 374 -38.01 -25.72 -34.19
CA LYS A 374 -37.03 -26.71 -33.68
C LYS A 374 -36.58 -27.68 -34.78
N SER A 375 -35.29 -28.01 -34.82
CA SER A 375 -34.73 -29.36 -35.13
C SER A 375 -33.19 -29.27 -35.10
N VAL A 376 -32.37 -30.04 -34.38
CA VAL A 376 -32.39 -31.45 -33.89
C VAL A 376 -32.07 -32.50 -34.94
N ALA A 377 -30.84 -33.04 -34.89
CA ALA A 377 -30.47 -34.45 -35.08
C ALA A 377 -29.00 -34.68 -34.64
N ALA A 378 -28.60 -35.93 -34.36
CA ALA A 378 -27.24 -36.32 -33.95
C ALA A 378 -26.95 -37.79 -34.31
N THR A 379 -25.88 -38.39 -33.74
CA THR A 379 -25.51 -39.84 -33.73
C THR A 379 -25.04 -40.49 -35.06
N PRO A 380 -24.32 -41.64 -35.06
CA PRO A 380 -23.59 -42.33 -33.96
C PRO A 380 -22.20 -43.01 -34.27
N LEU A 381 -21.45 -43.32 -33.19
CA LEU A 381 -20.63 -44.54 -32.90
C LEU A 381 -19.24 -44.87 -33.51
N GLN A 382 -18.45 -45.58 -32.66
CA GLN A 382 -17.35 -46.56 -32.91
C GLN A 382 -15.98 -46.02 -33.45
N THR A 383 -14.80 -46.60 -33.15
CA THR A 383 -14.41 -47.79 -32.32
C THR A 383 -13.02 -47.62 -31.66
N LYS A 384 -12.60 -48.56 -30.79
CA LYS A 384 -11.28 -48.67 -30.13
C LYS A 384 -10.59 -50.01 -30.44
N PRO A 385 -9.24 -50.08 -30.51
CA PRO A 385 -8.49 -51.24 -30.00
C PRO A 385 -7.35 -50.86 -29.03
N ALA A 386 -6.43 -51.78 -28.72
CA ALA A 386 -5.71 -51.84 -27.44
C ALA A 386 -4.15 -51.87 -27.49
N THR A 387 -3.56 -52.03 -26.30
CA THR A 387 -2.14 -51.94 -25.90
C THR A 387 -1.22 -53.05 -26.45
N PRO A 388 0.12 -52.89 -26.33
CA PRO A 388 0.85 -53.73 -25.35
C PRO A 388 1.96 -53.00 -24.54
N LYS A 389 2.56 -53.73 -23.58
CA LYS A 389 3.63 -53.29 -22.64
C LYS A 389 4.73 -54.37 -22.52
N PRO A 390 6.02 -53.99 -22.49
CA PRO A 390 7.09 -54.76 -21.84
C PRO A 390 7.92 -53.87 -20.86
N THR A 391 7.91 -54.06 -19.53
CA THR A 391 8.74 -54.95 -18.66
C THR A 391 9.99 -54.32 -18.03
N ALA A 392 10.30 -54.77 -16.81
CA ALA A 392 11.49 -54.58 -15.95
C ALA A 392 11.79 -55.98 -15.30
N PRO A 393 12.74 -56.23 -14.34
CA PRO A 393 13.69 -55.37 -13.61
C PRO A 393 15.12 -55.48 -14.20
N PRO A 394 16.26 -55.96 -13.59
CA PRO A 394 16.53 -56.64 -12.31
C PRO A 394 17.02 -55.70 -11.17
N ALA A 395 17.86 -56.19 -10.23
CA ALA A 395 18.11 -55.59 -8.91
C ALA A 395 19.44 -56.03 -8.22
N ALA A 396 19.86 -55.31 -7.17
CA ALA A 396 20.82 -55.70 -6.09
C ALA A 396 22.31 -55.94 -6.50
N PRO A 397 23.30 -56.09 -5.58
CA PRO A 397 23.22 -56.11 -4.10
C PRO A 397 23.96 -54.96 -3.38
N ALA A 398 24.63 -55.25 -2.25
CA ALA A 398 24.48 -54.45 -1.03
C ALA A 398 25.54 -54.70 0.08
N SER A 399 25.83 -53.67 0.89
CA SER A 399 26.60 -53.71 2.16
C SER A 399 26.18 -52.50 3.02
N LYS A 400 25.81 -52.61 4.31
CA LYS A 400 26.60 -52.99 5.52
C LYS A 400 27.73 -51.98 5.81
N GLU A 401 27.95 -51.46 7.02
CA GLU A 401 27.24 -51.51 8.33
C GLU A 401 27.74 -50.29 9.19
N VAL A 402 27.50 -50.05 10.50
CA VAL A 402 27.11 -50.90 11.64
C VAL A 402 26.10 -50.22 12.61
N GLU A 403 26.38 -50.09 13.91
CA GLU A 403 25.42 -49.90 15.03
C GLU A 403 25.53 -48.61 15.88
N LYS A 404 24.52 -48.48 16.77
CA LYS A 404 24.40 -47.62 17.97
C LYS A 404 25.32 -48.15 19.11
N PRO A 405 25.52 -47.46 20.27
CA PRO A 405 24.48 -47.39 21.32
C PRO A 405 24.38 -46.00 22.00
N ALA A 406 23.57 -45.90 23.05
CA ALA A 406 23.38 -44.69 23.86
C ALA A 406 23.39 -45.01 25.37
N THR A 407 23.81 -44.06 26.21
CA THR A 407 23.73 -44.11 27.68
C THR A 407 23.32 -42.74 28.24
N SER A 408 23.01 -42.67 29.54
CA SER A 408 22.15 -41.62 30.13
C SER A 408 22.55 -41.20 31.55
N ASN A 409 22.11 -39.99 31.93
CA ASN A 409 21.96 -39.46 33.31
C ASN A 409 23.23 -39.06 34.08
N GLY A 410 23.11 -37.97 34.87
CA GLY A 410 24.08 -37.56 35.90
C GLY A 410 24.13 -36.05 36.15
N ALA A 411 23.64 -35.60 37.30
CA ALA A 411 23.95 -34.28 37.89
C ALA A 411 25.14 -34.47 38.90
N THR A 412 25.78 -33.48 39.52
CA THR A 412 25.33 -32.17 40.06
C THR A 412 26.50 -31.14 40.17
N ASN A 413 26.21 -29.98 40.80
CA ASN A 413 27.13 -29.01 41.44
C ASN A 413 27.66 -27.82 40.60
N GLY A 414 27.40 -26.61 41.12
CA GLY A 414 28.27 -25.42 40.99
C GLY A 414 29.17 -25.29 42.24
N PRO A 415 29.73 -24.10 42.59
CA PRO A 415 29.40 -22.74 42.10
C PRO A 415 30.57 -21.99 41.40
N GLU A 416 30.30 -20.74 40.98
CA GLU A 416 31.16 -19.52 40.95
C GLU A 416 32.71 -19.63 40.77
N THR A 417 33.41 -18.79 39.97
CA THR A 417 33.07 -17.53 39.25
C THR A 417 34.10 -17.16 38.15
N ILE A 418 33.67 -16.35 37.15
CA ILE A 418 34.48 -15.40 36.30
C ILE A 418 35.49 -16.00 35.27
N PRO A 419 35.72 -15.39 34.07
CA PRO A 419 34.98 -14.36 33.33
C PRO A 419 34.37 -14.86 32.00
N SER A 420 33.42 -14.10 31.44
CA SER A 420 32.85 -14.33 30.10
C SER A 420 33.71 -13.70 28.98
N PRO A 421 33.76 -14.29 27.76
CA PRO A 421 34.05 -13.52 26.56
C PRO A 421 32.87 -12.58 26.25
N GLY A 422 33.11 -11.27 26.19
CA GLY A 422 32.06 -10.26 26.06
C GLY A 422 31.42 -10.15 24.66
N PRO A 423 30.32 -9.37 24.51
CA PRO A 423 29.62 -9.20 23.24
C PRO A 423 30.46 -8.48 22.18
N ARG A 424 30.18 -8.75 20.89
CA ARG A 424 30.70 -7.92 19.78
C ARG A 424 30.07 -6.53 19.84
N SER A 425 30.89 -5.48 19.82
CA SER A 425 30.44 -4.11 20.10
C SER A 425 30.22 -3.26 18.85
N THR A 426 29.42 -2.21 19.03
CA THR A 426 29.52 -0.90 18.37
C THR A 426 29.56 -0.84 16.83
N ALA A 427 28.38 -0.76 16.22
CA ALA A 427 28.21 -0.07 14.94
C ALA A 427 28.10 1.47 15.09
N GLU A 428 27.85 1.95 16.31
CA GLU A 428 27.52 3.36 16.61
C GLU A 428 28.74 4.30 16.64
N SER A 429 29.97 3.77 16.65
CA SER A 429 31.23 4.54 16.75
C SER A 429 32.08 4.53 15.47
N ILE A 430 31.54 4.08 14.33
CA ILE A 430 32.31 3.96 13.08
C ILE A 430 32.57 5.34 12.47
N ILE A 431 33.79 5.84 12.67
CA ILE A 431 34.37 6.96 11.92
C ILE A 431 34.92 6.41 10.60
N GLY A 432 34.28 6.75 9.47
CA GLY A 432 34.70 6.20 8.17
C GLY A 432 34.16 6.91 6.94
N LEU A 433 34.55 6.40 5.77
CA LEU A 433 34.06 6.83 4.46
C LEU A 433 33.42 5.65 3.73
N PHE A 434 32.19 5.84 3.26
CA PHE A 434 31.42 4.86 2.50
C PHE A 434 31.82 4.93 1.02
N VAL A 435 32.32 3.81 0.49
CA VAL A 435 32.81 3.68 -0.88
C VAL A 435 31.92 2.69 -1.63
N MET A 436 31.28 3.14 -2.71
CA MET A 436 30.40 2.35 -3.57
C MET A 436 31.08 2.01 -4.91
N ASN A 437 30.61 0.95 -5.55
CA ASN A 437 31.05 0.46 -6.87
C ASN A 437 32.54 -0.01 -6.90
N VAL A 438 33.07 -0.50 -5.78
CA VAL A 438 34.43 -1.06 -5.66
C VAL A 438 34.42 -2.58 -5.60
N GLN A 439 35.33 -3.23 -6.31
CA GLN A 439 35.36 -4.69 -6.44
C GLN A 439 36.22 -5.35 -5.36
N SER A 440 37.30 -4.70 -4.91
CA SER A 440 38.27 -5.26 -3.95
C SER A 440 38.57 -4.31 -2.77
N ASP A 441 39.28 -4.78 -1.76
CA ASP A 441 39.65 -3.98 -0.57
C ASP A 441 40.86 -3.07 -0.86
N GLU A 442 41.66 -3.46 -1.85
CA GLU A 442 42.80 -2.76 -2.41
C GLU A 442 42.29 -1.58 -3.24
N GLN A 443 41.36 -1.83 -4.18
CA GLN A 443 40.70 -0.76 -4.94
C GLN A 443 39.99 0.27 -4.04
N THR A 444 39.55 -0.13 -2.85
CA THR A 444 38.96 0.79 -1.86
C THR A 444 40.01 1.70 -1.23
N ARG A 445 41.24 1.20 -1.05
CA ARG A 445 42.39 1.96 -0.51
C ARG A 445 43.04 2.84 -1.57
N ASP A 446 43.19 2.35 -2.81
CA ASP A 446 43.86 3.05 -3.92
C ASP A 446 43.08 4.24 -4.50
N ILE A 447 41.86 4.50 -4.03
CA ILE A 447 41.12 5.75 -4.29
C ILE A 447 41.72 6.92 -3.49
N PHE A 448 42.39 6.66 -2.37
CA PHE A 448 42.95 7.68 -1.49
C PHE A 448 44.43 7.95 -1.79
N PRO A 449 44.88 9.22 -1.74
CA PRO A 449 46.30 9.55 -1.75
C PRO A 449 47.06 8.80 -0.64
N GLU A 450 48.33 8.45 -0.88
CA GLU A 450 49.09 7.53 -0.01
C GLU A 450 49.16 8.04 1.46
N GLU A 451 49.24 9.37 1.64
CA GLU A 451 49.16 10.09 2.92
C GLU A 451 47.87 9.87 3.76
N HIS A 452 46.79 9.41 3.13
CA HIS A 452 45.51 9.06 3.73
C HIS A 452 45.25 7.56 3.69
N LYS A 453 45.73 6.87 2.65
CA LYS A 453 45.66 5.41 2.49
C LYS A 453 46.29 4.66 3.66
N VAL A 454 47.42 5.14 4.19
CA VAL A 454 48.06 4.58 5.40
C VAL A 454 47.27 4.78 6.70
N LYS A 455 46.26 5.67 6.71
CA LYS A 455 45.39 5.95 7.87
C LYS A 455 44.10 5.11 7.86
N ILE A 456 43.90 4.27 6.84
CA ILE A 456 42.73 3.38 6.73
C ILE A 456 42.94 2.15 7.62
N THR A 457 42.43 2.20 8.85
CA THR A 457 42.62 1.16 9.87
C THR A 457 41.92 -0.15 9.55
N LYS A 458 40.79 -0.09 8.83
CA LYS A 458 39.98 -1.24 8.40
C LYS A 458 39.25 -0.91 7.09
N VAL A 459 39.06 -1.90 6.24
CA VAL A 459 38.03 -1.88 5.19
C VAL A 459 37.00 -2.96 5.52
N GLU A 460 35.71 -2.64 5.41
CA GLU A 460 34.60 -3.54 5.76
C GLU A 460 33.51 -3.53 4.70
N LYS A 461 33.02 -4.70 4.27
CA LYS A 461 31.86 -4.80 3.37
C LYS A 461 30.61 -4.27 4.08
N TRP A 462 29.89 -3.35 3.44
CA TRP A 462 28.75 -2.68 4.07
C TRP A 462 27.43 -2.87 3.31
N GLY A 463 26.53 -3.66 3.92
CA GLY A 463 25.23 -4.03 3.38
C GLY A 463 25.27 -5.19 2.38
N ASN A 464 24.12 -5.50 1.78
CA ASN A 464 23.94 -6.74 1.01
C ASN A 464 24.78 -6.78 -0.29
N ASN A 465 25.06 -5.62 -0.90
CA ASN A 465 25.90 -5.49 -2.09
C ASN A 465 27.38 -5.73 -1.75
N SER A 466 28.05 -6.66 -2.46
CA SER A 466 29.50 -6.89 -2.36
C SER A 466 30.34 -5.65 -2.68
N ASN A 467 29.82 -4.78 -3.54
CA ASN A 467 30.59 -3.69 -4.13
C ASN A 467 30.49 -2.38 -3.33
N ASN A 468 30.00 -2.45 -2.10
CA ASN A 468 29.86 -1.35 -1.16
C ASN A 468 30.70 -1.65 0.09
N LYS A 469 31.57 -0.72 0.48
CA LYS A 469 32.51 -0.89 1.59
C LYS A 469 32.64 0.38 2.43
N VAL A 470 33.19 0.27 3.63
CA VAL A 470 33.55 1.40 4.50
C VAL A 470 35.05 1.35 4.77
N ALA A 471 35.74 2.45 4.53
CA ALA A 471 37.12 2.68 4.99
C ALA A 471 37.06 3.38 6.36
N HIS A 472 37.64 2.77 7.39
CA HIS A 472 37.64 3.28 8.76
C HIS A 472 38.89 4.14 9.02
N PHE A 473 38.74 5.20 9.79
CA PHE A 473 39.82 6.10 10.23
C PHE A 473 39.86 6.18 11.76
N GLN A 474 40.98 6.61 12.34
CA GLN A 474 41.11 6.67 13.80
C GLN A 474 40.48 7.95 14.38
N THR A 475 40.50 9.07 13.65
CA THR A 475 39.85 10.32 14.06
C THR A 475 38.94 10.93 12.99
N ILE A 476 38.06 11.86 13.39
CA ILE A 476 37.13 12.57 12.51
C ILE A 476 37.90 13.49 11.54
N GLU A 477 38.97 14.09 12.03
CA GLU A 477 39.87 14.98 11.29
C GLU A 477 40.60 14.22 10.17
N GLU A 478 41.05 12.99 10.44
CA GLU A 478 41.64 12.12 9.42
C GLU A 478 40.64 11.74 8.33
N ARG A 479 39.41 11.36 8.73
CA ARG A 479 38.30 11.02 7.82
C ARG A 479 37.96 12.21 6.91
N ASP A 480 37.83 13.40 7.48
CA ASP A 480 37.36 14.57 6.73
C ASP A 480 38.47 15.16 5.86
N ALA A 481 39.74 15.10 6.30
CA ALA A 481 40.87 15.40 5.43
C ALA A 481 41.00 14.38 4.28
N ALA A 482 40.83 13.08 4.55
CA ALA A 482 40.84 12.03 3.53
C ALA A 482 39.67 12.16 2.53
N TYR A 483 38.52 12.69 2.96
CA TYR A 483 37.42 13.01 2.06
C TYR A 483 37.68 14.29 1.26
N ALA A 484 38.29 15.31 1.88
CA ALA A 484 38.61 16.57 1.23
C ALA A 484 39.61 16.40 0.07
N SER A 485 40.64 15.57 0.24
CA SER A 485 41.72 15.34 -0.74
C SER A 485 41.30 14.57 -2.00
N LEU A 486 40.13 13.92 -2.03
CA LEU A 486 39.63 13.23 -3.22
C LEU A 486 39.24 14.21 -4.35
N ALA A 487 39.45 13.82 -5.60
CA ALA A 487 38.91 14.55 -6.75
C ALA A 487 37.36 14.53 -6.77
N ASP A 488 36.74 15.58 -7.33
CA ASP A 488 35.28 15.73 -7.30
C ASP A 488 34.51 14.64 -8.08
N ASP A 489 35.14 13.99 -9.05
CA ASP A 489 34.62 12.79 -9.73
C ASP A 489 34.29 11.63 -8.76
N PHE A 490 35.01 11.52 -7.63
CA PHE A 490 34.72 10.54 -6.57
C PHE A 490 33.67 11.01 -5.57
N LYS A 491 33.40 12.32 -5.48
CA LYS A 491 32.43 12.93 -4.55
C LYS A 491 31.04 13.11 -5.20
N VAL A 492 31.00 13.43 -6.49
CA VAL A 492 29.81 13.83 -7.24
C VAL A 492 29.68 13.00 -8.52
N ARG A 493 28.50 12.42 -8.76
CA ARG A 493 28.26 11.55 -9.92
C ARG A 493 27.97 12.38 -11.18
N GLN A 494 29.00 12.66 -11.97
CA GLN A 494 28.91 13.49 -13.18
C GLN A 494 28.43 12.75 -14.44
N SER A 495 28.29 11.42 -14.41
CA SER A 495 27.81 10.61 -15.54
C SER A 495 26.88 9.49 -15.08
N GLU A 496 26.08 8.94 -16.00
CA GLU A 496 25.19 7.80 -15.72
C GLU A 496 25.93 6.47 -15.50
N ASP A 497 27.21 6.41 -15.86
CA ASP A 497 28.07 5.26 -15.64
C ASP A 497 28.15 4.90 -14.15
N ARG A 498 27.82 3.64 -13.85
CA ARG A 498 27.81 3.08 -12.49
C ARG A 498 29.05 2.22 -12.19
N SER A 499 29.99 2.10 -13.13
CA SER A 499 31.25 1.37 -12.94
C SER A 499 32.25 2.14 -12.06
N LYS A 500 32.24 3.49 -12.12
CA LYS A 500 33.14 4.35 -11.35
C LYS A 500 32.85 4.32 -9.84
N PRO A 501 33.87 4.27 -8.97
CA PRO A 501 33.69 4.42 -7.53
C PRO A 501 33.03 5.75 -7.12
N LEU A 502 32.28 5.75 -6.02
CA LEU A 502 31.77 6.98 -5.40
C LEU A 502 31.91 6.92 -3.89
N VAL A 503 32.52 7.95 -3.31
CA VAL A 503 32.81 8.08 -1.87
C VAL A 503 31.87 9.07 -1.22
N LYS A 504 31.43 8.79 0.02
CA LYS A 504 30.67 9.70 0.88
C LYS A 504 31.12 9.56 2.34
N ILE A 505 30.93 10.59 3.15
CA ILE A 505 31.12 10.48 4.61
C ILE A 505 30.19 9.39 5.16
N PHE A 506 30.76 8.38 5.83
CA PHE A 506 29.96 7.32 6.44
C PHE A 506 29.20 7.90 7.64
N HIS A 507 27.91 7.66 7.66
CA HIS A 507 27.05 7.96 8.79
C HIS A 507 26.50 6.61 9.28
N PRO A 508 26.88 6.13 10.48
CA PRO A 508 26.25 4.95 11.06
C PRO A 508 24.75 5.21 11.15
N ARG A 509 23.94 4.31 10.59
CA ARG A 509 22.49 4.40 10.72
C ARG A 509 22.11 4.00 12.15
N GLU A 510 21.79 5.00 12.98
CA GLU A 510 20.80 4.77 14.03
C GLU A 510 19.57 4.09 13.41
N SER A 511 19.03 3.10 14.10
CA SER A 511 17.78 2.40 13.75
C SER A 511 16.56 3.28 14.05
N LYS A 512 16.44 4.44 13.38
CA LYS A 512 15.30 5.35 13.47
C LYS A 512 14.57 5.55 12.12
N PRO A 513 13.26 5.86 12.13
CA PRO A 513 12.39 5.56 10.99
C PRO A 513 12.61 6.46 9.77
N PHE A 514 12.65 5.86 8.58
CA PHE A 514 12.98 6.57 7.36
C PHE A 514 11.81 7.40 6.83
N GLN A 515 11.81 8.73 7.08
CA GLN A 515 10.93 9.66 6.37
C GLN A 515 11.37 9.79 4.90
N ASN A 516 10.84 8.93 4.03
CA ASN A 516 11.24 8.92 2.62
C ASN A 516 10.59 10.06 1.82
N ARG A 517 11.26 11.23 1.74
CA ARG A 517 11.00 12.21 0.67
C ARG A 517 11.56 11.64 -0.64
N GLY A 518 10.67 11.32 -1.57
CA GLY A 518 11.02 10.57 -2.77
C GLY A 518 11.96 11.31 -3.72
N SER A 519 12.96 10.57 -4.21
CA SER A 519 13.51 10.74 -5.56
C SER A 519 13.35 9.40 -6.27
N GLY A 520 12.76 9.39 -7.46
CA GLY A 520 12.40 8.16 -8.15
C GLY A 520 13.60 7.40 -8.71
N ALA A 521 13.74 6.13 -8.35
CA ALA A 521 14.57 5.16 -9.06
C ALA A 521 13.66 4.00 -9.47
N GLY A 522 13.39 3.88 -10.77
CA GLY A 522 12.40 2.95 -11.31
C GLY A 522 12.82 1.48 -11.27
N THR A 523 11.82 0.61 -11.28
CA THR A 523 11.91 -0.84 -11.47
C THR A 523 12.85 -1.23 -12.60
N TRP A 524 13.75 -2.19 -12.35
CA TRP A 524 14.47 -2.93 -13.38
C TRP A 524 14.29 -4.43 -13.18
N GLY A 525 13.26 -4.97 -13.85
CA GLY A 525 13.17 -6.39 -14.15
C GLY A 525 14.05 -6.72 -15.36
N SER A 526 14.68 -7.89 -15.38
CA SER A 526 15.49 -8.35 -16.51
C SER A 526 14.63 -9.14 -17.50
N ASN A 527 14.42 -8.60 -18.71
CA ASN A 527 13.83 -9.33 -19.82
C ASN A 527 14.92 -9.80 -20.79
N ARG A 528 14.96 -11.11 -21.06
CA ARG A 528 15.58 -11.64 -22.29
C ARG A 528 14.61 -11.36 -23.44
N GLY A 529 15.07 -10.70 -24.49
CA GLY A 529 14.20 -10.21 -25.57
C GLY A 529 13.93 -11.23 -26.68
N ARG A 530 12.84 -10.99 -27.42
CA ARG A 530 12.70 -11.30 -28.85
C ARG A 530 11.75 -10.29 -29.50
N ASP A 531 11.96 -10.02 -30.78
CA ASP A 531 11.45 -8.86 -31.51
C ASP A 531 9.98 -8.96 -31.93
N SER A 532 9.29 -7.82 -31.92
CA SER A 532 8.35 -7.42 -32.97
C SER A 532 7.99 -5.94 -32.79
N ALA A 533 7.87 -5.20 -33.90
CA ALA A 533 7.71 -3.75 -33.88
C ALA A 533 6.24 -3.31 -34.03
N SER A 534 5.78 -2.40 -33.18
CA SER A 534 4.68 -1.49 -33.47
C SER A 534 4.89 -0.20 -32.66
N GLY A 535 4.64 0.95 -33.29
CA GLY A 535 5.07 2.25 -32.76
C GLY A 535 3.91 3.14 -32.32
N TYR A 536 3.97 3.63 -31.08
CA TYR A 536 3.26 4.84 -30.66
C TYR A 536 4.21 5.76 -29.89
N ARG A 537 4.33 7.01 -30.34
CA ARG A 537 5.05 8.07 -29.62
C ARG A 537 4.06 8.86 -28.77
N SER A 538 4.33 9.00 -27.49
CA SER A 538 3.66 9.98 -26.61
C SER A 538 4.71 10.67 -25.75
N ALA A 539 4.50 11.95 -25.47
CA ALA A 539 5.58 12.85 -25.09
C ALA A 539 5.79 12.97 -23.58
N GLY A 540 7.08 13.08 -23.23
CA GLY A 540 7.68 13.53 -21.97
C GLY A 540 6.76 14.13 -20.91
N ASP A 541 6.72 13.42 -19.78
CA ASP A 541 6.28 13.95 -18.50
C ASP A 541 7.07 15.22 -18.14
N ARG A 542 6.35 16.28 -17.76
CA ARG A 542 6.90 17.45 -17.09
C ARG A 542 6.34 17.47 -15.67
N GLY A 543 7.05 16.83 -14.75
CA GLY A 543 6.72 16.82 -13.34
C GLY A 543 6.55 18.24 -12.78
N ALA A 544 5.48 18.45 -12.03
CA ALA A 544 5.15 19.74 -11.42
C ALA A 544 5.19 19.64 -9.89
N LEU A 545 6.33 19.98 -9.30
CA LEU A 545 6.38 20.41 -7.90
C LEU A 545 5.67 21.76 -7.79
N SER A 546 4.43 21.78 -7.30
CA SER A 546 3.71 23.02 -7.02
C SER A 546 2.62 22.81 -5.97
N GLY A 547 2.56 23.70 -4.97
CA GLY A 547 1.36 23.89 -4.17
C GLY A 547 0.34 24.67 -5.01
N GLY A 548 -0.70 23.99 -5.47
CA GLY A 548 -1.75 24.58 -6.30
C GLY A 548 -2.86 25.21 -5.47
N GLU A 549 -2.62 26.39 -4.91
CA GLU A 549 -3.64 27.14 -4.17
C GLU A 549 -4.75 27.64 -5.11
N SER A 550 -6.01 27.51 -4.67
CA SER A 550 -7.20 28.07 -5.34
C SER A 550 -8.08 28.83 -4.35
N GLY A 551 -7.48 29.78 -3.64
CA GLY A 551 -8.21 30.94 -3.12
C GLY A 551 -8.32 32.04 -4.19
N PRO A 552 -9.36 32.89 -4.14
CA PRO A 552 -9.43 34.08 -4.98
C PRO A 552 -8.53 35.18 -4.39
N GLU A 553 -7.61 35.72 -5.20
CA GLU A 553 -6.84 36.92 -4.85
C GLU A 553 -7.20 38.10 -5.75
N ASN A 554 -7.10 39.30 -5.17
CA ASN A 554 -7.53 40.56 -5.75
C ASN A 554 -6.31 41.40 -6.21
N SER A 555 -6.52 42.34 -7.13
CA SER A 555 -5.45 43.09 -7.79
C SER A 555 -4.65 44.02 -6.85
N ARG A 556 -3.31 44.01 -6.97
CA ARG A 556 -2.42 45.14 -6.65
C ARG A 556 -1.12 45.10 -7.47
N ARG A 557 -0.34 46.19 -7.43
CA ARG A 557 0.38 46.72 -8.61
C ARG A 557 1.75 47.33 -8.30
N GLY A 558 2.78 46.98 -9.11
CA GLY A 558 4.09 47.64 -9.17
C GLY A 558 5.27 46.64 -9.30
N GLY A 559 6.42 46.95 -9.91
CA GLY A 559 6.80 48.13 -10.70
C GLY A 559 8.33 48.41 -10.69
N ARG A 560 8.92 48.75 -11.85
CA ARG A 560 10.38 48.90 -12.16
C ARG A 560 11.12 47.55 -12.43
N GLY A 561 12.13 47.47 -13.30
CA GLY A 561 12.63 48.42 -14.32
C GLY A 561 14.04 48.07 -14.89
N GLY A 562 14.26 48.26 -16.21
CA GLY A 562 15.53 47.94 -16.94
C GLY A 562 15.52 46.56 -17.61
N GLY A 563 16.18 46.25 -18.75
CA GLY A 563 17.15 46.97 -19.61
C GLY A 563 18.50 46.23 -19.65
N ARG A 564 19.20 45.94 -20.78
CA ARG A 564 19.10 46.31 -22.22
C ARG A 564 19.72 45.18 -23.10
N GLY A 565 19.30 45.09 -24.38
CA GLY A 565 20.08 44.52 -25.50
C GLY A 565 20.07 42.98 -25.69
N GLY A 566 20.38 42.44 -26.87
CA GLY A 566 20.50 43.11 -28.19
C GLY A 566 21.24 42.30 -29.28
N ARG A 567 20.64 42.23 -30.49
CA ARG A 567 21.14 41.57 -31.74
C ARG A 567 21.19 40.02 -31.70
N GLY A 568 21.10 39.31 -32.84
CA GLY A 568 21.02 39.79 -34.24
C GLY A 568 20.28 38.83 -35.19
N GLU A 569 20.03 39.28 -36.42
CA GLU A 569 19.16 38.63 -37.42
C GLU A 569 19.90 37.79 -38.47
N ARG A 570 19.09 36.94 -39.16
CA ARG A 570 19.18 36.33 -40.52
C ARG A 570 19.06 34.81 -40.41
N GLY A 571 18.17 34.10 -41.12
CA GLY A 571 17.42 34.41 -42.34
C GLY A 571 18.04 33.64 -43.53
N GLY A 572 17.30 33.01 -44.45
CA GLY A 572 15.84 32.81 -44.58
C GLY A 572 15.49 32.35 -46.01
N ARG A 573 14.30 31.72 -46.21
CA ARG A 573 13.82 31.08 -47.48
C ARG A 573 14.67 29.87 -47.94
N GLY A 574 14.15 28.84 -48.61
CA GLY A 574 12.79 28.51 -49.05
C GLY A 574 12.83 27.70 -50.36
N GLY A 575 11.84 26.84 -50.67
CA GLY A 575 11.80 26.08 -51.94
C GLY A 575 10.84 24.88 -51.96
N ARG A 576 10.47 24.42 -53.16
CA ARG A 576 9.55 23.28 -53.42
C ARG A 576 9.96 22.53 -54.71
N GLY A 577 9.62 21.24 -54.82
CA GLY A 577 9.74 20.41 -56.05
C GLY A 577 10.47 19.09 -55.76
N ARG A 578 10.05 17.85 -56.11
CA ARG A 578 9.04 17.22 -57.02
C ARG A 578 9.66 16.63 -58.31
N GLY A 579 9.60 15.30 -58.43
CA GLY A 579 10.08 14.51 -59.59
C GLY A 579 11.38 13.74 -59.29
N GLY A 580 11.66 12.57 -59.90
CA GLY A 580 10.89 11.83 -60.93
C GLY A 580 11.38 10.39 -61.15
N ILE A 581 10.74 9.67 -62.08
CA ILE A 581 10.81 8.21 -62.30
C ILE A 581 11.95 7.77 -63.24
N LYS A 582 12.63 6.66 -62.88
CA LYS A 582 13.15 5.56 -63.74
C LYS A 582 13.75 4.48 -62.82
N GLY A 583 13.88 3.19 -63.16
CA GLY A 583 13.56 2.42 -64.37
C GLY A 583 14.44 1.15 -64.32
N ASP A 584 13.88 -0.01 -64.01
CA ASP A 584 13.41 -1.03 -64.98
C ASP A 584 14.55 -1.95 -65.50
N GLY A 585 14.24 -3.24 -65.71
CA GLY A 585 15.20 -4.30 -66.05
C GLY A 585 15.07 -5.53 -65.16
N GLY A 586 14.61 -6.65 -65.73
CA GLY A 586 14.50 -7.94 -65.06
C GLY A 586 14.88 -9.12 -65.96
N SER A 587 14.94 -10.32 -65.39
CA SER A 587 15.15 -11.59 -66.12
C SER A 587 14.55 -12.77 -65.33
N VAL A 588 14.14 -13.84 -66.02
CA VAL A 588 13.39 -14.99 -65.44
C VAL A 588 14.00 -16.32 -65.89
N SER A 589 14.23 -17.23 -64.93
CA SER A 589 14.44 -18.68 -65.13
C SER A 589 14.44 -19.39 -63.76
N THR A 590 13.40 -20.10 -63.30
CA THR A 590 12.87 -21.44 -63.67
C THR A 590 13.64 -22.66 -63.16
N GLY A 591 13.03 -23.39 -62.20
CA GLY A 591 12.75 -24.84 -62.32
C GLY A 591 13.70 -25.86 -61.66
N GLY A 592 13.10 -26.89 -61.05
CA GLY A 592 13.72 -28.13 -60.55
C GLY A 592 14.28 -28.05 -59.12
N ASP A 593 13.95 -28.96 -58.19
CA ASP A 593 12.92 -30.02 -58.15
C ASP A 593 12.33 -30.08 -56.71
#